data_AF-A0A5P9CVA8-F1
#
_entry.id   AF-A0A5P9CVA8-F1
#
_cell.length_a   1.000
_cell.length_b   1.000
_cell.length_c   1.000
_cell.angle_alpha   90.00
_cell.angle_beta   90.00
_cell.angle_gamma   90.00
#
_symmetry.space_group_name_H-M   'P 1'
#
loop_
_entity.id
_entity.type
_entity.pdbx_description
1 polymer ?
#
loop_
_entity_poly.entity_id
_entity_poly.type
_entity_poly.pdbx_seq_one_letter_code
_entity_poly.pdbx_strand_id
1 'polypeptide(L)'
;MIKYTLVCNATHSFEGWFRNSDDFEAQCGRGLVTCPICGSTEVKKGLMAPAVSTARKRETLSAPVMPSVGQTDVSKAPSAPVAPADATPATQTSALLPADLQKKEIVEALRVVRAQIIENSENVGSNFAKEARKIHYGEAEERNIYGQTTPKDAEALMEEGIAVVPLPDLPDDKN
;
A
#
# COMPACT_ATOMS: atom_id res chain seq x y z
N MET A 1 -18.43 18.64 -18.34
CA MET A 1 -17.19 17.88 -18.60
C MET A 1 -17.42 16.47 -18.07
N ILE A 2 -17.02 15.45 -18.83
CA ILE A 2 -17.17 14.05 -18.49
C ILE A 2 -15.79 13.43 -18.26
N LYS A 3 -15.72 12.55 -17.26
CA LYS A 3 -14.50 11.82 -16.92
C LYS A 3 -14.51 10.47 -17.62
N TYR A 4 -13.47 10.18 -18.39
CA TYR A 4 -13.24 8.85 -18.97
C TYR A 4 -12.01 8.21 -18.34
N THR A 5 -12.12 6.92 -18.06
CA THR A 5 -10.97 6.06 -17.79
C THR A 5 -10.44 5.57 -19.14
N LEU A 6 -9.17 5.86 -19.40
CA LEU A 6 -8.48 5.59 -20.65
C LEU A 6 -7.37 4.57 -20.44
N VAL A 7 -7.11 3.74 -21.44
CA VAL A 7 -6.06 2.73 -21.40
C VAL A 7 -5.23 2.82 -22.68
N CYS A 8 -3.92 2.92 -22.56
CA CYS A 8 -3.01 2.91 -23.72
C CYS A 8 -2.61 1.48 -24.14
N ASN A 9 -1.90 1.34 -25.26
CA ASN A 9 -1.38 0.06 -25.75
C ASN A 9 -0.49 -0.66 -24.70
N ALA A 10 0.31 0.08 -23.94
CA ALA A 10 1.14 -0.44 -22.85
C ALA A 10 0.36 -0.79 -21.57
N THR A 11 -0.98 -0.86 -21.63
CA THR A 11 -1.87 -1.21 -20.50
C THR A 11 -1.82 -0.21 -19.34
N HIS A 12 -1.35 1.02 -19.58
CA HIS A 12 -1.44 2.08 -18.57
C HIS A 12 -2.84 2.67 -18.54
N SER A 13 -3.47 2.63 -17.37
CA SER A 13 -4.75 3.27 -17.08
C SER A 13 -4.55 4.70 -16.58
N PHE A 14 -5.25 5.66 -17.16
CA PHE A 14 -5.23 7.07 -16.74
C PHE A 14 -6.58 7.73 -16.98
N GLU A 15 -6.80 8.89 -16.39
CA GLU A 15 -8.07 9.60 -16.45
C GLU A 15 -7.96 10.86 -17.31
N GLY A 16 -8.99 11.12 -18.12
CA GLY A 16 -9.08 12.32 -18.94
C GLY A 16 -10.45 12.99 -18.83
N TRP A 17 -10.45 14.32 -18.82
CA TRP A 17 -11.64 15.15 -18.75
C TRP A 17 -11.94 15.73 -20.12
N PHE A 18 -13.10 15.39 -20.68
CA PHE A 18 -13.51 15.82 -22.02
C PHE A 18 -14.84 16.55 -21.97
N ARG A 19 -15.15 17.31 -23.02
CA ARG A 19 -16.42 18.04 -23.08
C ARG A 19 -17.60 17.10 -23.34
N ASN A 20 -17.39 16.10 -24.19
CA ASN A 20 -18.33 15.03 -24.55
C ASN A 20 -17.56 13.83 -25.17
N SER A 21 -18.26 12.76 -25.58
CA SER A 21 -17.64 11.56 -26.20
C SER A 21 -16.98 11.87 -27.55
N ASP A 22 -17.61 12.73 -28.34
CA ASP A 22 -17.19 13.09 -29.69
C ASP A 22 -15.87 13.88 -29.68
N ASP A 23 -15.71 14.76 -28.68
CA ASP A 23 -14.49 15.52 -28.40
C ASP A 23 -13.30 14.59 -28.09
N PHE A 24 -13.51 13.51 -27.33
CA PHE A 24 -12.46 12.49 -27.12
C PHE A 24 -12.07 11.81 -28.44
N GLU A 25 -13.05 11.41 -29.27
CA GLU A 25 -12.80 10.71 -30.53
C GLU A 25 -12.07 11.63 -31.53
N ALA A 26 -12.48 12.89 -31.61
CA ALA A 26 -11.81 13.92 -32.41
C ALA A 26 -10.37 14.18 -31.93
N GLN A 27 -10.12 14.26 -30.62
CA GLN A 27 -8.78 14.47 -30.08
C GLN A 27 -7.88 13.24 -30.26
N CYS A 28 -8.43 12.02 -30.16
CA CYS A 28 -7.69 10.78 -30.44
C CYS A 28 -7.35 10.66 -31.93
N GLY A 29 -8.28 10.99 -32.83
CA GLY A 29 -8.04 11.01 -34.28
C GLY A 29 -7.01 12.06 -34.71
N ARG A 30 -6.85 13.13 -33.92
CA ARG A 30 -5.82 14.17 -34.11
C ARG A 30 -4.52 13.88 -33.35
N GLY A 31 -4.44 12.77 -32.60
CA GLY A 31 -3.25 12.40 -31.81
C GLY A 31 -2.91 13.35 -30.67
N LEU A 32 -3.89 14.12 -30.16
CA LEU A 32 -3.71 15.09 -29.07
C LEU A 32 -3.85 14.46 -27.68
N VAL A 33 -4.38 13.24 -27.61
CA VAL A 33 -4.49 12.48 -26.37
C VAL A 33 -3.28 11.56 -26.26
N THR A 34 -2.42 11.86 -25.29
CA THR A 34 -1.16 11.14 -25.08
C THR A 34 -1.16 10.49 -23.70
N CYS A 35 -0.67 9.26 -23.60
CA CYS A 35 -0.45 8.63 -22.31
C CYS A 35 0.67 9.37 -21.54
N PRO A 36 0.42 9.82 -20.29
CA PRO A 36 1.43 10.53 -19.50
C PRO A 36 2.59 9.63 -19.03
N ILE A 37 2.43 8.31 -19.15
CA ILE A 37 3.40 7.33 -18.63
C ILE A 37 4.35 6.86 -19.74
N CYS A 38 3.85 6.64 -20.95
CA CYS A 38 4.65 6.12 -22.06
C CYS A 38 4.71 7.03 -23.29
N GLY A 39 3.95 8.12 -23.33
CA GLY A 39 3.95 9.04 -24.47
C GLY A 39 3.20 8.51 -25.72
N SER A 40 2.54 7.35 -25.65
CA SER A 40 1.80 6.79 -26.80
C SER A 40 0.49 7.55 -27.05
N THR A 41 0.18 7.79 -28.32
CA THR A 41 -1.08 8.41 -28.80
C THR A 41 -2.19 7.38 -29.06
N GLU A 42 -1.87 6.08 -29.02
CA GLU A 42 -2.85 5.00 -29.08
C GLU A 42 -3.52 4.78 -27.71
N VAL A 43 -4.68 5.41 -27.54
CA VAL A 43 -5.46 5.40 -26.31
C VAL A 43 -6.89 4.94 -26.59
N LYS A 44 -7.41 4.03 -25.75
CA LYS A 44 -8.74 3.41 -25.88
C LYS A 44 -9.58 3.76 -24.65
N LYS A 45 -10.91 3.89 -24.82
CA LYS A 45 -11.83 4.01 -23.67
C LYS A 45 -11.82 2.70 -22.89
N GLY A 46 -11.52 2.75 -21.59
CA GLY A 46 -11.62 1.60 -20.71
C GLY A 46 -13.09 1.20 -20.55
N LEU A 47 -13.40 -0.08 -20.77
CA LEU A 47 -14.75 -0.60 -20.55
C LEU A 47 -15.06 -0.54 -19.04
N MET A 48 -16.14 0.15 -18.67
CA MET A 48 -16.76 0.00 -17.34
C MET A 48 -17.43 -1.38 -17.29
N ALA A 49 -16.99 -2.25 -16.38
CA ALA A 49 -17.70 -3.49 -16.11
C ALA A 49 -18.92 -3.21 -15.21
N PRO A 50 -20.17 -3.42 -15.68
CA PRO A 50 -21.31 -3.45 -14.78
C PRO A 50 -21.22 -4.72 -13.92
N ALA A 51 -21.35 -4.57 -12.59
CA ALA A 51 -21.40 -5.70 -11.68
C ALA A 51 -22.67 -6.52 -11.91
N VAL A 52 -22.57 -7.68 -12.57
CA VAL A 52 -23.70 -8.59 -12.79
C VAL A 52 -23.69 -9.65 -11.69
N SER A 53 -24.49 -9.43 -10.65
CA SER A 53 -24.73 -10.45 -9.61
C SER A 53 -25.75 -11.47 -10.13
N THR A 54 -25.31 -12.66 -10.54
CA THR A 54 -26.22 -13.76 -10.86
C THR A 54 -26.69 -14.44 -9.58
N ALA A 55 -27.99 -14.32 -9.31
CA ALA A 55 -28.70 -14.95 -8.22
C ALA A 55 -28.58 -16.49 -8.22
N ARG A 56 -28.37 -17.10 -7.05
CA ARG A 56 -28.96 -18.41 -6.71
C ARG A 56 -29.07 -18.62 -5.19
N LYS A 57 -30.31 -18.97 -4.82
CA LYS A 57 -30.75 -19.84 -3.74
C LYS A 57 -30.91 -19.27 -2.31
N ARG A 58 -32.10 -18.71 -2.13
CA ARG A 58 -32.98 -18.74 -0.95
C ARG A 58 -32.98 -20.11 -0.25
N GLU A 59 -32.83 -20.09 1.07
CA GLU A 59 -33.46 -20.99 2.07
C GLU A 59 -33.08 -20.41 3.46
N THR A 60 -33.85 -19.45 3.98
CA THR A 60 -34.89 -19.62 5.02
C THR A 60 -34.40 -20.31 6.28
N LEU A 61 -34.50 -19.59 7.42
CA LEU A 61 -34.96 -20.02 8.75
C LEU A 61 -34.58 -18.88 9.72
N SER A 62 -35.47 -17.89 9.91
CA SER A 62 -36.43 -17.82 11.01
C SER A 62 -35.78 -17.59 12.37
N ALA A 63 -35.97 -16.37 12.89
CA ALA A 63 -35.95 -16.05 14.31
C ALA A 63 -37.02 -16.90 15.05
N PRO A 64 -36.94 -17.10 16.38
CA PRO A 64 -37.30 -16.00 17.27
C PRO A 64 -36.67 -15.98 18.69
N VAL A 65 -36.88 -14.84 19.34
CA VAL A 65 -37.21 -14.64 20.77
C VAL A 65 -36.09 -14.77 21.82
N MET A 66 -35.83 -13.61 22.44
CA MET A 66 -35.17 -13.42 23.73
C MET A 66 -36.08 -13.87 24.88
N PRO A 67 -35.54 -14.10 26.09
CA PRO A 67 -35.74 -13.04 27.10
C PRO A 67 -34.59 -12.86 28.12
N SER A 68 -34.32 -11.59 28.39
CA SER A 68 -34.16 -10.91 29.70
C SER A 68 -33.08 -11.30 30.73
N VAL A 69 -32.68 -10.22 31.45
CA VAL A 69 -31.96 -10.06 32.73
C VAL A 69 -30.48 -10.50 32.77
N GLY A 70 -29.51 -9.80 33.34
CA GLY A 70 -29.52 -8.75 34.36
C GLY A 70 -28.51 -9.11 35.45
N GLN A 71 -27.39 -8.36 35.52
CA GLN A 71 -26.51 -8.11 36.68
C GLN A 71 -25.56 -9.20 37.27
N THR A 72 -24.29 -8.76 37.34
CA THR A 72 -23.29 -8.78 38.46
C THR A 72 -22.46 -10.02 38.85
N ASP A 73 -21.17 -9.70 39.09
CA ASP A 73 -20.10 -10.37 39.87
C ASP A 73 -19.52 -11.66 39.26
N VAL A 74 -18.22 -11.95 39.16
CA VAL A 74 -17.09 -11.83 40.12
C VAL A 74 -15.75 -11.98 39.35
N SER A 75 -14.68 -11.50 39.96
CA SER A 75 -13.25 -11.66 39.66
C SER A 75 -12.73 -13.05 39.22
N LYS A 76 -11.62 -13.02 38.45
CA LYS A 76 -10.35 -13.79 38.60
C LYS A 76 -9.91 -14.63 37.36
N ALA A 77 -8.74 -14.26 36.83
CA ALA A 77 -7.88 -14.92 35.82
C ALA A 77 -7.53 -16.39 36.18
N PRO A 78 -6.91 -17.27 35.32
CA PRO A 78 -5.97 -16.98 34.20
C PRO A 78 -5.96 -18.01 33.01
N SER A 79 -4.93 -17.88 32.16
CA SER A 79 -4.21 -18.94 31.41
C SER A 79 -4.55 -19.24 29.93
N ALA A 80 -3.45 -19.47 29.21
CA ALA A 80 -3.24 -19.72 27.78
C ALA A 80 -3.79 -21.07 27.26
N PRO A 81 -3.33 -21.57 26.08
CA PRO A 81 -3.50 -21.14 24.69
C PRO A 81 -4.32 -22.20 23.88
N VAL A 82 -4.59 -21.96 22.58
CA VAL A 82 -4.48 -22.89 21.42
C VAL A 82 -5.41 -22.48 20.26
N ALA A 83 -4.87 -22.50 19.03
CA ALA A 83 -5.60 -22.40 17.76
C ALA A 83 -6.38 -23.70 17.46
N PRO A 84 -7.36 -23.71 16.51
CA PRO A 84 -7.08 -23.80 15.06
C PRO A 84 -7.95 -22.81 14.23
N ALA A 85 -7.48 -22.22 13.13
CA ALA A 85 -7.28 -22.79 11.78
C ALA A 85 -8.55 -23.37 11.13
N ASP A 86 -9.22 -22.56 10.29
CA ASP A 86 -9.90 -22.90 9.01
C ASP A 86 -10.62 -21.61 8.52
N ALA A 87 -10.75 -21.19 7.26
CA ALA A 87 -10.02 -21.34 6.01
C ALA A 87 -10.57 -20.23 5.09
N THR A 88 -9.68 -19.60 4.32
CA THR A 88 -9.92 -18.64 3.21
C THR A 88 -10.74 -19.31 2.07
N PRO A 89 -11.29 -18.62 1.02
CA PRO A 89 -10.48 -17.78 0.11
C PRO A 89 -11.22 -16.64 -0.65
N ALA A 90 -10.49 -15.56 -0.98
CA ALA A 90 -10.84 -14.71 -2.12
C ALA A 90 -9.56 -14.16 -2.78
N THR A 91 -9.00 -15.03 -3.63
CA THR A 91 -8.31 -14.80 -4.90
C THR A 91 -7.89 -13.37 -5.22
N GLN A 92 -6.63 -13.06 -4.94
CA GLN A 92 -5.87 -12.03 -5.65
C GLN A 92 -5.34 -12.67 -6.93
N THR A 93 -5.93 -12.33 -8.07
CA THR A 93 -5.35 -12.62 -9.39
C THR A 93 -4.28 -11.58 -9.67
N SER A 94 -3.11 -11.81 -9.10
CA SER A 94 -1.86 -11.15 -9.49
C SER A 94 -1.06 -12.13 -10.33
N ALA A 95 -0.57 -11.65 -11.47
CA ALA A 95 0.04 -12.38 -12.56
C ALA A 95 0.97 -13.52 -12.13
N LEU A 96 0.81 -14.66 -12.81
CA LEU A 96 1.71 -15.82 -12.79
C LEU A 96 3.05 -15.46 -13.45
N LEU A 97 3.88 -14.70 -12.74
CA LEU A 97 5.31 -14.95 -12.80
C LEU A 97 5.58 -16.10 -11.82
N PRO A 98 6.57 -16.98 -12.08
CA PRO A 98 7.07 -17.87 -11.04
C PRO A 98 7.35 -17.03 -9.79
N ALA A 99 6.84 -17.44 -8.63
CA ALA A 99 7.04 -16.70 -7.37
C ALA A 99 8.53 -16.40 -7.10
N ASP A 100 9.44 -17.18 -7.68
CA ASP A 100 10.88 -16.98 -7.65
C ASP A 100 11.35 -15.73 -8.43
N LEU A 101 10.76 -15.45 -9.61
CA LEU A 101 11.09 -14.26 -10.40
C LEU A 101 10.53 -12.99 -9.74
N GLN A 102 9.32 -13.06 -9.18
CA GLN A 102 8.72 -11.92 -8.45
C GLN A 102 9.51 -11.56 -7.19
N LYS A 103 9.96 -12.57 -6.43
CA LYS A 103 10.80 -12.34 -5.25
C LYS A 103 12.12 -11.67 -5.62
N LYS A 104 12.79 -12.11 -6.69
CA LYS A 104 14.04 -11.51 -7.17
C LYS A 104 13.84 -10.05 -7.59
N GLU A 105 12.78 -9.76 -8.32
CA GLU A 105 12.45 -8.40 -8.73
C GLU A 105 12.15 -7.49 -7.53
N ILE A 106 11.41 -7.97 -6.52
CA ILE A 106 11.11 -7.22 -5.29
C ILE A 106 12.37 -6.94 -4.48
N VAL A 107 13.27 -7.93 -4.33
CA VAL A 107 14.54 -7.75 -3.60
C VAL A 107 15.43 -6.75 -4.33
N GLU A 108 15.50 -6.82 -5.65
CA GLU A 108 16.28 -5.87 -6.44
C GLU A 108 15.72 -4.45 -6.35
N ALA A 109 14.40 -4.29 -6.43
CA ALA A 109 13.75 -3.00 -6.20
C ALA A 109 14.06 -2.44 -4.80
N LEU A 110 14.05 -3.30 -3.78
CA LEU A 110 14.35 -2.91 -2.40
C LEU A 110 15.81 -2.47 -2.22
N ARG A 111 16.75 -3.10 -2.93
CA ARG A 111 18.17 -2.67 -2.97
C ARG A 111 18.32 -1.29 -3.57
N VAL A 112 17.66 -1.02 -4.69
CA VAL A 112 17.72 0.30 -5.34
C VAL A 112 17.16 1.39 -4.42
N VAL A 113 16.03 1.13 -3.77
CA VAL A 113 15.44 2.08 -2.80
C VAL A 113 16.39 2.33 -1.62
N ARG A 114 16.99 1.27 -1.05
CA ARG A 114 17.96 1.40 0.05
C ARG A 114 19.20 2.18 -0.38
N ALA A 115 19.73 1.92 -1.57
CA ALA A 115 20.88 2.64 -2.11
C ALA A 115 20.57 4.14 -2.25
N GLN A 116 19.40 4.49 -2.77
CA GLN A 116 18.97 5.88 -2.91
C GLN A 116 18.87 6.59 -1.55
N ILE A 117 18.33 5.91 -0.53
CA ILE A 117 18.25 6.46 0.83
C ILE A 117 19.65 6.71 1.37
N ILE A 118 20.57 5.74 1.22
CA ILE A 118 21.95 5.87 1.72
C ILE A 118 22.72 6.97 0.98
N GLU A 119 22.54 7.11 -0.33
CA GLU A 119 23.25 8.12 -1.12
C GLU A 119 22.78 9.55 -0.79
N ASN A 120 21.49 9.71 -0.46
CA ASN A 120 20.90 11.03 -0.16
C ASN A 120 20.86 11.35 1.35
N SER A 121 21.37 10.47 2.22
CA SER A 121 21.30 10.61 3.67
C SER A 121 22.64 10.45 4.36
N GLU A 122 22.85 11.19 5.43
CA GLU A 122 24.05 11.13 6.26
C GLU A 122 23.97 9.96 7.26
N ASN A 123 25.04 9.17 7.38
CA ASN A 123 25.12 8.08 8.36
C ASN A 123 25.50 8.62 9.74
N VAL A 124 24.55 8.60 10.68
CA VAL A 124 24.75 9.06 12.07
C VAL A 124 24.99 7.93 13.06
N GLY A 125 25.07 6.67 12.58
CA GLY A 125 25.35 5.49 13.39
C GLY A 125 24.38 5.33 14.56
N SER A 126 24.90 5.09 15.77
CA SER A 126 24.12 4.90 17.00
C SER A 126 23.58 6.20 17.61
N ASN A 127 23.94 7.36 17.07
CA ASN A 127 23.46 8.66 17.55
C ASN A 127 22.17 9.12 16.85
N PHE A 128 21.55 8.26 16.04
CA PHE A 128 20.32 8.56 15.29
C PHE A 128 19.24 9.24 16.16
N ALA A 129 18.99 8.69 17.34
CA ALA A 129 18.07 9.23 18.34
C ALA A 129 18.27 10.73 18.64
N LYS A 130 19.53 11.09 18.90
CA LYS A 130 19.91 12.43 19.35
C LYS A 130 19.88 13.41 18.18
N GLU A 131 20.42 13.00 17.03
CA GLU A 131 20.43 13.84 15.83
C GLU A 131 19.01 14.06 15.30
N ALA A 132 18.15 13.03 15.32
CA ALA A 132 16.75 13.16 14.91
C ALA A 132 15.98 14.17 15.77
N ARG A 133 16.17 14.13 17.10
CA ARG A 133 15.62 15.15 18.01
C ARG A 133 16.16 16.54 17.71
N LYS A 134 17.48 16.71 17.54
CA LYS A 134 18.08 18.02 17.25
C LYS A 134 17.55 18.63 15.96
N ILE A 135 17.38 17.82 14.91
CA ILE A 135 16.81 18.28 13.64
C ILE A 135 15.35 18.70 13.84
N HIS A 136 14.56 17.91 14.59
CA HIS A 136 13.17 18.23 14.87
C HIS A 136 12.98 19.52 15.69
N TYR A 137 13.85 19.76 16.68
CA TYR A 137 13.82 20.98 17.51
C TYR A 137 14.56 22.18 16.87
N GLY A 138 15.15 22.03 15.68
CA GLY A 138 15.87 23.10 14.98
C GLY A 138 17.24 23.44 15.57
N GLU A 139 17.82 22.56 16.39
CA GLU A 139 19.18 22.71 16.95
C GLU A 139 20.28 22.30 15.95
N ALA A 140 19.92 21.56 14.90
CA ALA A 140 20.79 21.13 13.82
C ALA A 140 20.18 21.45 12.44
N GLU A 141 21.02 21.52 11.41
CA GLU A 141 20.59 21.74 10.03
C GLU A 141 19.70 20.59 9.53
N GLU A 142 18.59 20.93 8.86
CA GLU A 142 17.64 19.99 8.28
C GLU A 142 18.30 19.15 7.17
N ARG A 143 18.54 17.86 7.45
CA ARG A 143 19.15 16.93 6.51
C ARG A 143 18.60 15.51 6.69
N ASN A 144 18.66 14.70 5.63
CA ASN A 144 18.27 13.30 5.74
C ASN A 144 19.36 12.55 6.52
N ILE A 145 18.95 11.79 7.53
CA ILE A 145 19.86 10.99 8.34
C ILE A 145 19.39 9.54 8.36
N TYR A 146 20.34 8.61 8.38
CA TYR A 146 20.08 7.20 8.62
C TYR A 146 21.05 6.65 9.66
N GLY A 147 20.62 5.66 10.42
CA GLY A 147 21.44 5.10 11.48
C GLY A 147 20.75 3.94 12.18
N GLN A 148 21.29 3.59 13.33
CA GLN A 148 20.78 2.54 14.19
C GLN A 148 20.31 3.17 15.49
N THR A 149 19.16 2.72 15.98
CA THR A 149 18.69 3.05 17.32
C THR A 149 18.04 1.82 17.95
N THR A 150 17.86 1.84 19.26
CA THR A 150 17.13 0.79 19.97
C THR A 150 15.63 0.87 19.66
N PRO A 151 14.89 -0.25 19.66
CA PRO A 151 13.44 -0.22 19.36
C PRO A 151 12.68 0.72 20.31
N LYS A 152 13.01 0.68 21.60
CA LYS A 152 12.42 1.57 22.62
C LYS A 152 12.63 3.05 22.32
N ASP A 153 13.81 3.39 21.79
CA ASP A 153 14.12 4.78 21.45
C ASP A 153 13.45 5.19 20.13
N ALA A 154 13.37 4.30 19.13
CA ALA A 154 12.55 4.53 17.94
C ALA A 154 11.08 4.78 18.28
N GLU A 155 10.51 4.04 19.23
CA GLU A 155 9.15 4.25 19.74
C GLU A 155 9.00 5.64 20.38
N ALA A 156 9.93 6.03 21.25
CA ALA A 156 9.93 7.36 21.87
C ALA A 156 9.99 8.49 20.82
N LEU A 157 10.81 8.33 19.77
CA LEU A 157 10.89 9.30 18.67
C LEU A 157 9.53 9.45 17.96
N MET A 158 8.83 8.33 17.71
CA MET A 158 7.50 8.36 17.09
C MET A 158 6.45 9.02 18.00
N GLU A 159 6.52 8.79 19.32
CA GLU A 159 5.66 9.45 20.32
C GLU A 159 5.91 10.96 20.41
N GLU A 160 7.17 11.38 20.26
CA GLU A 160 7.59 12.79 20.18
C GLU A 160 7.17 13.47 18.86
N GLY A 161 6.65 12.71 17.89
CA GLY A 161 6.22 13.23 16.59
C GLY A 161 7.34 13.29 15.53
N ILE A 162 8.46 12.61 15.77
CA ILE A 162 9.59 12.51 14.84
C ILE A 162 9.29 11.37 13.87
N ALA A 163 9.25 11.68 12.57
CA ALA A 163 8.97 10.71 11.52
C ALA A 163 10.16 9.76 11.33
N VAL A 164 10.08 8.58 11.95
CA VAL A 164 11.09 7.51 11.82
C VAL A 164 10.51 6.36 10.99
N VAL A 165 11.29 5.87 10.02
CA VAL A 165 10.92 4.73 9.18
C VAL A 165 11.99 3.65 9.31
N PRO A 166 11.63 2.40 9.64
CA PRO A 166 12.59 1.30 9.68
C PRO A 166 13.07 0.97 8.27
N LEU A 167 14.39 0.86 8.10
CA LEU A 167 14.97 0.46 6.82
C LEU A 167 14.66 -1.03 6.58
N PRO A 168 14.17 -1.41 5.39
CA PRO A 168 13.81 -2.80 5.10
C PRO A 168 15.06 -3.69 5.04
N ASP A 169 15.01 -4.81 5.78
CA ASP A 169 16.04 -5.85 5.82
C ASP A 169 16.07 -6.61 4.49
N LEU A 170 17.25 -6.72 3.86
CA LEU A 170 17.39 -7.52 2.65
C LEU A 170 17.66 -8.98 3.04
N PRO A 171 17.08 -9.96 2.34
CA PRO A 171 17.27 -11.38 2.66
C PRO A 171 18.73 -11.85 2.53
N ASP A 172 19.59 -11.09 1.85
CA ASP A 172 21.03 -11.37 1.72
C ASP A 172 21.86 -10.92 2.94
N ASP A 173 21.31 -10.09 3.84
CA ASP A 173 22.03 -9.58 5.03
C ASP A 173 22.14 -10.64 6.15
N LYS A 174 21.48 -11.79 6.02
CA LYS A 174 21.52 -12.94 6.94
C LYS A 174 22.27 -14.11 6.32
N ASN A 175 23.60 -14.00 6.23
CA ASN A 175 24.48 -15.12 5.87
C ASN A 175 25.55 -15.33 6.94
#